data_AF-A0A091H4J9-F1
#
_entry.id   AF-A0A091H4J9-F1
#
_cell.length_a   1.000
_cell.length_b   1.000
_cell.length_c   1.000
_cell.angle_alpha   90.00
_cell.angle_beta   90.00
_cell.angle_gamma   90.00
#
_symmetry.space_group_name_H-M   'P 1'
#
loop_
_entity.id
_entity.type
_entity.pdbx_description
1 polymer ?
#
loop_
_entity_poly.entity_id
_entity_poly.type
_entity_poly.pdbx_seq_one_letter_code
_entity_poly.pdbx_strand_id
1 'polypeptide(L)'
;TAVTATNNKILESPLQGSQHSTNQKSHPTFGFTVNWSFSDSVTVFTGQCFCFVDEDGEEILKTMWLLRSQVDSMKDDWKATR
;
A
#
# COMPACT_ATOMS: atom_id res chain seq x y z
N THR A 1 -4.53 8.53 -4.89
CA THR A 1 -4.39 7.53 -5.97
C THR A 1 -4.79 8.17 -7.29
N ALA A 2 -4.28 7.70 -8.44
CA ALA A 2 -4.74 8.16 -9.75
C ALA A 2 -5.88 7.29 -10.33
N VAL A 3 -6.10 6.11 -9.76
CA VAL A 3 -7.10 5.13 -10.20
C VAL A 3 -7.93 4.62 -9.02
N THR A 4 -9.18 4.26 -9.26
CA THR A 4 -10.08 3.64 -8.28
C THR A 4 -10.98 2.61 -8.97
N ALA A 5 -11.40 1.57 -8.24
CA ALA A 5 -12.39 0.60 -8.70
C ALA A 5 -13.84 1.07 -8.48
N THR A 6 -14.04 2.20 -7.79
CA THR A 6 -15.36 2.79 -7.51
C THR A 6 -15.66 3.94 -8.46
N ASN A 7 -16.92 4.29 -8.64
CA ASN A 7 -17.32 5.50 -9.38
C ASN A 7 -17.20 6.79 -8.53
N ASN A 8 -16.75 6.70 -7.28
CA ASN A 8 -16.59 7.85 -6.39
C ASN A 8 -15.43 8.74 -6.83
N LYS A 9 -15.57 10.05 -6.60
CA LYS A 9 -14.47 11.00 -6.81
C LYS A 9 -13.32 10.67 -5.86
N ILE A 10 -12.12 10.54 -6.39
CA ILE A 10 -10.92 10.26 -5.59
C ILE A 10 -10.64 11.45 -4.68
N LEU A 11 -10.38 11.15 -3.40
CA LEU A 11 -9.99 12.10 -2.37
C LEU A 11 -8.66 11.69 -1.74
N GLU A 12 -7.95 12.66 -1.15
CA GLU A 12 -6.78 12.36 -0.33
C GLU A 12 -7.17 11.48 0.85
N SER A 13 -6.31 10.51 1.16
CA SER A 13 -6.59 9.45 2.11
C SER A 13 -5.41 9.28 3.06
N PRO A 14 -5.63 9.16 4.37
CA PRO A 14 -4.56 8.97 5.33
C PRO A 14 -3.90 7.61 5.15
N LEU A 15 -2.59 7.57 5.41
CA LEU A 15 -1.82 6.34 5.51
C LEU A 15 -1.10 6.25 6.84
N GLN A 16 -0.97 5.04 7.36
CA GLN A 16 -0.20 4.75 8.57
C GLN A 16 0.62 3.49 8.36
N GLY A 17 1.89 3.54 8.74
CA GLY A 17 2.80 2.43 8.52
C GLY A 17 3.98 2.40 9.47
N SER A 18 4.85 1.44 9.22
CA SER A 18 6.11 1.27 9.92
C SER A 18 7.17 0.79 8.94
N GLN A 19 8.42 1.10 9.25
CA GLN A 19 9.58 0.61 8.52
C GLN A 19 10.59 0.05 9.53
N HIS A 20 11.37 -0.93 9.09
CA HIS A 20 12.44 -1.46 9.92
C HIS A 20 13.57 -0.44 10.07
N SER A 21 14.00 -0.20 11.31
CA SER A 21 15.19 0.62 11.59
C SER A 21 16.44 -0.23 11.41
N THR A 22 17.07 -0.16 10.23
CA THR A 22 18.35 -0.83 10.00
C THR A 22 19.51 0.13 10.31
N ASN A 23 20.33 -0.23 11.30
CA ASN A 23 21.52 0.56 11.70
C ASN A 23 22.65 0.53 10.66
N GLN A 24 22.55 -0.31 9.64
CA GLN A 24 23.56 -0.45 8.59
C GLN A 24 22.87 -0.53 7.24
N LYS A 25 23.23 0.44 6.39
CA LYS A 25 22.92 0.58 4.96
C LYS A 25 22.62 -0.76 4.28
N SER A 26 21.34 -1.02 4.05
CA SER A 26 20.79 -1.13 2.70
C SER A 26 19.39 -1.71 2.80
N HIS A 27 18.48 -1.02 2.15
CA HIS A 27 17.18 -1.53 1.75
C HIS A 27 16.19 -1.98 2.85
N PRO A 28 15.65 -1.07 3.69
CA PRO A 28 14.69 -1.44 4.72
C PRO A 28 13.37 -1.93 4.12
N THR A 29 12.79 -2.95 4.74
CA THR A 29 11.41 -3.38 4.49
C THR A 29 10.43 -2.52 5.25
N PHE A 30 9.35 -2.14 4.59
CA PHE A 30 8.30 -1.29 5.14
C PHE A 30 6.92 -1.84 4.80
N GLY A 31 5.95 -1.39 5.57
CA GLY A 31 4.55 -1.62 5.28
C GLY A 31 3.69 -0.46 5.77
N PHE A 32 2.67 -0.11 4.99
CA PHE A 32 1.70 0.90 5.38
C PHE A 32 0.30 0.51 4.92
N THR A 33 -0.70 0.99 5.65
CA THR A 33 -2.11 0.84 5.36
C THR A 33 -2.67 2.18 4.92
N VAL A 34 -3.44 2.20 3.85
CA VAL A 34 -4.21 3.35 3.38
C VAL A 34 -5.68 3.10 3.68
N ASN A 35 -6.28 3.99 4.46
CA ASN A 35 -7.72 3.99 4.70
C ASN A 35 -8.37 4.98 3.73
N TRP A 36 -9.10 4.48 2.73
CA TRP A 36 -9.59 5.31 1.63
C TRP A 36 -10.76 6.20 2.07
N SER A 37 -10.58 7.52 2.07
CA SER A 37 -11.62 8.48 2.51
C SER A 37 -12.85 8.53 1.60
N PHE A 38 -12.79 7.92 0.41
CA PHE A 38 -13.82 7.96 -0.62
C PHE A 38 -14.45 6.59 -0.91
N SER A 39 -14.11 5.55 -0.14
CA SER A 39 -14.67 4.20 -0.30
C SER A 39 -14.53 3.41 1.00
N ASP A 40 -15.41 2.44 1.24
CA ASP A 40 -15.28 1.52 2.39
C ASP A 40 -14.25 0.40 2.14
N SER A 41 -13.10 0.75 1.60
CA SER A 41 -12.02 -0.19 1.30
C SER A 41 -10.73 0.22 1.99
N VAL A 42 -9.83 -0.74 2.15
CA VAL A 42 -8.49 -0.53 2.71
C VAL A 42 -7.48 -1.15 1.77
N THR A 43 -6.33 -0.52 1.61
CA THR A 43 -5.19 -1.15 0.92
C THR A 43 -4.00 -1.22 1.84
N VAL A 44 -3.39 -2.40 1.91
CA VAL A 44 -2.09 -2.56 2.56
C VAL A 44 -1.02 -2.65 1.48
N PHE A 45 0.06 -1.91 1.68
CA PHE A 45 1.26 -1.99 0.87
C PHE A 45 2.37 -2.57 1.74
N THR A 46 3.10 -3.52 1.18
CA THR A 46 4.32 -4.05 1.78
C THR A 46 5.42 -4.02 0.73
N GLY A 47 6.63 -3.73 1.14
CA GLY A 47 7.71 -3.58 0.18
C GLY A 47 9.06 -3.38 0.82
N GLN A 48 10.03 -3.12 -0.04
CA GLN A 48 11.40 -2.84 0.33
C GLN A 48 11.83 -1.57 -0.40
N CYS A 49 12.42 -0.61 0.34
CA CYS A 49 13.12 0.48 -0.32
C CYS A 49 14.40 -0.11 -0.85
N PHE A 50 14.67 0.06 -2.13
CA PHE A 50 15.98 -0.22 -2.68
C PHE A 50 16.70 1.10 -2.90
N CYS A 51 17.17 1.71 -1.81
CA CYS A 51 17.89 2.97 -1.83
C CYS A 51 19.39 2.72 -2.18
N PHE A 52 19.96 3.44 -3.16
CA PHE A 52 21.33 3.29 -3.72
C PHE A 52 21.58 1.98 -4.51
N VAL A 53 20.70 1.62 -5.44
CA VAL A 53 20.90 0.43 -6.30
C VAL A 53 21.81 0.71 -7.49
N ASP A 54 21.81 1.95 -7.96
CA ASP A 54 22.38 2.35 -9.25
C ASP A 54 23.54 3.34 -9.01
N GLU A 55 24.50 3.44 -9.94
CA GLU A 55 25.59 4.42 -9.87
C GLU A 55 25.07 5.88 -9.81
N ASP A 56 23.83 6.10 -10.25
CA ASP A 56 23.12 7.38 -10.24
C ASP A 56 22.42 7.70 -8.91
N GLY A 57 22.35 6.75 -7.97
CA GLY A 57 21.78 6.97 -6.63
C GLY A 57 20.25 7.00 -6.56
N GLU A 58 19.54 6.55 -7.59
CA GLU A 58 18.07 6.48 -7.61
C GLU A 58 17.50 5.55 -6.52
N GLU A 59 16.36 5.95 -5.97
CA GLU A 59 15.66 5.21 -4.92
C GLU A 59 14.42 4.52 -5.48
N ILE A 60 14.35 3.19 -5.39
CA ILE A 60 13.23 2.40 -5.93
C ILE A 60 12.48 1.72 -4.81
N LEU A 61 11.20 2.04 -4.63
CA LEU A 61 10.31 1.27 -3.75
C LEU A 61 9.69 0.10 -4.52
N LYS A 62 10.10 -1.13 -4.22
CA LYS A 62 9.44 -2.33 -4.74
C LYS A 62 8.33 -2.72 -3.78
N THR A 63 7.08 -2.63 -4.25
CA THR A 63 5.90 -2.90 -3.41
C THR A 63 4.98 -3.94 -4.03
N MET A 64 4.32 -4.68 -3.16
CA MET A 64 3.12 -5.44 -3.44
C MET A 64 2.00 -4.87 -2.57
N TRP A 65 0.76 -5.07 -3.01
CA TRP A 65 -0.39 -4.56 -2.30
C TRP A 65 -1.53 -5.56 -2.31
N LEU A 66 -2.41 -5.42 -1.33
CA LEU A 66 -3.70 -6.10 -1.27
C LEU A 66 -4.78 -5.05 -1.03
N LEU A 67 -5.77 -5.00 -1.91
CA LEU A 67 -6.94 -4.12 -1.77
C LEU A 67 -8.09 -4.93 -1.21
N ARG A 68 -8.53 -4.59 0.01
CA ARG A 68 -9.67 -5.19 0.67
C ARG A 68 -10.91 -4.32 0.54
N SER A 69 -11.92 -4.81 -0.18
CA SER A 69 -13.25 -4.20 -0.27
C SER A 69 -14.13 -4.62 0.91
N GLN A 70 -15.00 -3.73 1.39
CA GLN A 70 -16.14 -4.14 2.23
C GLN A 70 -17.07 -5.06 1.44
N VAL A 71 -17.58 -6.09 2.12
CA VAL A 71 -18.63 -6.98 1.62
C VAL A 71 -19.71 -7.15 2.69
N ASP A 72 -20.95 -7.37 2.27
CA ASP A 72 -22.10 -7.42 3.17
C ASP A 72 -22.19 -8.70 3.99
N SER A 73 -21.54 -9.78 3.54
CA SER A 73 -21.62 -11.09 4.20
C SER A 73 -20.31 -11.87 4.13
N MET A 74 -20.12 -12.78 5.08
CA MET A 74 -18.95 -13.68 5.09
C MET A 74 -18.90 -14.60 3.86
N LYS A 75 -20.05 -14.89 3.23
CA LYS A 75 -20.09 -15.71 2.00
C LYS A 75 -19.48 -14.99 0.81
N ASP A 76 -19.37 -13.67 0.86
CA ASP A 76 -18.78 -12.81 -0.17
C ASP A 76 -17.29 -12.52 0.08
N ASP A 77 -16.70 -13.05 1.16
CA ASP A 77 -15.31 -12.80 1.55
C ASP A 77 -14.30 -13.20 0.47
N TRP A 78 -14.57 -14.30 -0.23
CA TRP A 78 -13.67 -14.88 -1.23
C TRP A 78 -13.35 -13.92 -2.40
N LYS A 79 -14.24 -12.96 -2.69
CA LYS A 79 -14.07 -11.96 -3.77
C LYS A 79 -13.61 -10.58 -3.26
N ALA A 80 -13.40 -10.45 -1.96
CA ALA A 80 -13.21 -9.14 -1.32
C ALA A 80 -11.77 -8.63 -1.38
N THR A 81 -10.80 -9.47 -1.75
CA THR A 81 -9.39 -9.09 -1.85
C THR A 81 -8.93 -9.14 -3.32
N ARG A 82 -8.32 -8.05 -3.78
CA ARG A 82 -7.60 -7.96 -5.06
C ARG A 82 -6.11 -7.83 -4.84
#